data_AF-A0A842JEW9-F1
#
_entry.id   AF-A0A842JEW9-F1
#
_cell.length_a   1.000
_cell.length_b   1.000
_cell.length_c   1.000
_cell.angle_alpha   90.00
_cell.angle_beta   90.00
_cell.angle_gamma   90.00
#
_symmetry.space_group_name_H-M   'P 1'
#
loop_
_entity.id
_entity.type
_entity.pdbx_description
1 polymer ?
#
loop_
_entity_poly.entity_id
_entity_poly.type
_entity_poly.pdbx_seq_one_letter_code
_entity_poly.pdbx_strand_id
1 'polypeptide(L)'
;MPTLFLSHTSIDKPFVEKLARDLNRLGIRVWYDKYEIKVGESIFWRVDEGLSSSEYFGIVLSPEALGSEWVKSELSSAWFKKMACNSNQILPLLYRACELPVLLRPIKYADFRTDYQRGLSELALVFGIKSTEAITSDNWRCFVRVPNSDWRDYRESEFKELVTALCKITEERNFSIYTGGSARPFSVAISSPSFKNRMGFCIRMDPKKGYRYMCSEGDENPNHVPLSSFDRYAGSTVNEALEFVCSRLDSYEKEFGRPVGKRFVQTTRMDRLMGDWPVELTRTMLRQVDWNQDVL
;
A
#
# COMPACT_ATOMS: atom_id res chain seq x y z
N MET A 1 10.16 -13.72 13.30
CA MET A 1 9.91 -12.52 12.50
C MET A 1 11.25 -11.83 12.33
N PRO A 2 11.82 -11.79 11.11
CA PRO A 2 13.19 -11.35 10.91
C PRO A 2 13.37 -9.90 11.36
N THR A 3 14.55 -9.62 11.91
CA THR A 3 14.93 -8.28 12.35
C THR A 3 16.02 -7.74 11.44
N LEU A 4 15.75 -6.60 10.81
CA LEU A 4 16.71 -5.89 9.98
C LEU A 4 17.09 -4.58 10.64
N PHE A 5 18.38 -4.37 10.79
CA PHE A 5 18.91 -3.09 11.18
C PHE A 5 19.44 -2.35 9.94
N LEU A 6 19.08 -1.07 9.73
CA LEU A 6 19.51 -0.25 8.59
C LEU A 6 20.46 0.87 9.02
N SER A 7 21.74 0.71 8.68
CA SER A 7 22.77 1.73 8.83
C SER A 7 22.72 2.72 7.66
N HIS A 8 22.65 4.01 7.97
CA HIS A 8 22.50 5.07 6.96
C HIS A 8 23.04 6.41 7.47
N THR A 9 23.27 7.33 6.54
CA THR A 9 23.58 8.73 6.88
C THR A 9 22.30 9.52 7.09
N SER A 10 22.38 10.63 7.84
CA SER A 10 21.30 11.60 8.00
C SER A 10 20.64 12.00 6.67
N ILE A 11 21.43 12.12 5.61
CA ILE A 11 20.99 12.56 4.27
C ILE A 11 20.13 11.49 3.60
N ASP A 12 20.42 10.22 3.86
CA ASP A 12 19.71 9.09 3.26
C ASP A 12 18.43 8.71 4.05
N LYS A 13 18.15 9.38 5.18
CA LYS A 13 17.00 9.09 6.06
C LYS A 13 15.65 9.00 5.34
N PRO A 14 15.28 9.91 4.42
CA PRO A 14 13.98 9.80 3.72
C PRO A 14 13.82 8.51 2.92
N PHE A 15 14.90 8.01 2.33
CA PHE A 15 14.90 6.72 1.62
C PHE A 15 14.73 5.57 2.62
N VAL A 16 15.45 5.61 3.73
CA VAL A 16 15.40 4.58 4.78
C VAL A 16 14.05 4.50 5.45
N GLU A 17 13.39 5.62 5.73
CA GLU A 17 12.03 5.65 6.29
C GLU A 17 11.01 5.02 5.33
N LYS A 18 11.15 5.26 4.03
CA LYS A 18 10.31 4.61 3.02
C LYS A 18 10.57 3.10 2.99
N LEU A 19 11.84 2.70 2.94
CA LEU A 19 12.24 1.30 2.92
C LEU A 19 11.80 0.56 4.19
N ALA A 20 11.97 1.16 5.36
CA ALA A 20 11.55 0.60 6.63
C ALA A 20 10.03 0.40 6.68
N ARG A 21 9.24 1.37 6.22
CA ARG A 21 7.77 1.22 6.13
C ARG A 21 7.38 0.06 5.21
N ASP A 22 7.99 -0.04 4.04
CA ASP A 22 7.68 -1.08 3.08
C ASP A 22 8.09 -2.47 3.59
N LEU A 23 9.27 -2.62 4.19
CA LEU A 23 9.73 -3.88 4.80
C LEU A 23 8.90 -4.28 6.04
N ASN A 24 8.51 -3.31 6.88
CA ASN A 24 7.61 -3.56 8.01
C ASN A 24 6.25 -4.12 7.53
N ARG A 25 5.72 -3.64 6.40
CA ARG A 25 4.52 -4.21 5.77
C ARG A 25 4.72 -5.65 5.29
N LEU A 26 5.94 -6.05 4.94
CA LEU A 26 6.29 -7.42 4.60
C LEU A 26 6.58 -8.30 5.83
N GLY A 27 6.31 -7.81 7.05
CA GLY A 27 6.54 -8.55 8.29
C GLY A 27 8.00 -8.61 8.74
N ILE A 28 8.86 -7.68 8.28
CA ILE A 28 10.24 -7.57 8.72
C ILE A 28 10.34 -6.41 9.72
N ARG A 29 10.82 -6.65 10.94
CA ARG A 29 10.99 -5.58 11.93
C ARG A 29 12.23 -4.76 11.59
N VAL A 30 12.06 -3.51 11.18
CA VAL A 30 13.16 -2.63 10.79
C VAL A 30 13.52 -1.62 11.88
N TRP A 31 14.82 -1.50 12.18
CA TRP A 31 15.39 -0.50 13.08
C TRP A 31 16.37 0.42 12.32
N TYR A 32 16.24 1.74 12.45
CA TYR A 32 17.13 2.68 11.74
C TYR A 32 17.50 3.94 12.53
N ASP A 33 16.59 4.53 13.32
CA ASP A 33 16.82 5.83 13.99
C ASP A 33 17.93 5.84 15.06
N LYS A 34 18.19 4.72 15.75
CA LYS A 34 19.21 4.67 16.83
C LYS A 34 20.66 4.77 16.32
N TYR A 35 20.86 4.70 15.01
CA TYR A 35 22.16 4.40 14.39
C TYR A 35 22.41 5.19 13.11
N GLU A 36 21.86 6.40 13.06
CA GLU A 36 22.23 7.43 12.11
C GLU A 36 23.74 7.69 12.20
N ILE A 37 24.47 7.53 11.09
CA ILE A 37 25.91 7.79 11.01
C ILE A 37 26.11 9.28 10.76
N LYS A 38 26.75 9.97 11.70
CA LYS A 38 27.17 11.35 11.48
C LYS A 38 28.52 11.42 10.78
N VAL A 39 28.77 12.54 10.11
CA VAL A 39 30.06 12.80 9.48
C VAL A 39 31.16 12.80 10.55
N GLY A 40 32.18 11.96 10.35
CA GLY A 40 33.29 11.77 11.30
C GLY A 40 33.08 10.67 12.34
N GLU A 41 31.95 9.94 12.31
CA GLU A 41 31.76 8.76 13.17
C GLU A 41 32.23 7.47 12.49
N SER A 42 32.81 6.58 13.29
CA SER A 42 33.30 5.29 12.83
C SER A 42 32.16 4.31 12.58
N ILE A 43 32.06 3.86 11.34
CA ILE A 43 31.02 2.93 10.88
C ILE A 43 31.20 1.54 11.52
N PHE A 44 32.44 1.16 11.85
CA PHE A 44 32.75 -0.13 12.48
C PHE A 44 32.02 -0.33 13.81
N TRP A 45 32.02 0.68 14.69
CA TRP A 45 31.35 0.60 15.99
C TRP A 45 29.83 0.45 15.85
N ARG A 46 29.23 1.15 14.88
CA ARG A 46 27.80 1.04 14.57
C ARG A 46 27.44 -0.34 14.03
N VAL A 47 28.32 -0.93 13.22
CA VAL A 47 28.15 -2.30 12.74
C VAL A 47 28.15 -3.30 13.89
N ASP A 48 29.09 -3.18 14.84
CA ASP A 48 29.19 -4.10 15.97
C ASP A 48 27.94 -4.10 16.86
N GLU A 49 27.40 -2.92 17.12
CA GLU A 49 26.20 -2.74 17.92
C GLU A 49 24.93 -3.21 17.17
N GLY A 50 24.86 -2.97 15.86
CA GLY A 50 23.78 -3.46 15.01
C GLY A 50 23.76 -4.99 14.88
N LEU A 51 24.94 -5.61 14.71
CA LEU A 51 25.08 -7.07 14.64
C LEU A 51 24.70 -7.76 15.96
N SER A 52 24.90 -7.10 17.10
CA SER A 52 24.54 -7.63 18.41
C SER A 52 23.04 -7.62 18.68
N SER A 53 22.26 -6.84 17.90
CA SER A 53 20.86 -6.52 18.21
C SER A 53 19.85 -6.97 17.15
N SER A 54 20.29 -7.38 15.95
CA SER A 54 19.41 -7.78 14.83
C SER A 54 19.99 -8.91 14.00
N GLU A 55 19.14 -9.82 13.51
CA GLU A 55 19.51 -10.97 12.67
C GLU A 55 20.19 -10.56 11.35
N TYR A 56 19.79 -9.42 10.79
CA TYR A 56 20.34 -8.87 9.55
C TYR A 56 20.85 -7.45 9.74
N PHE A 57 21.96 -7.15 9.08
CA PHE A 57 22.57 -5.82 9.09
C PHE A 57 22.59 -5.25 7.67
N GLY A 58 21.69 -4.32 7.38
CA GLY A 58 21.63 -3.58 6.12
C GLY A 58 22.49 -2.32 6.16
N ILE A 59 23.34 -2.13 5.17
CA ILE A 59 24.12 -0.89 5.00
C ILE A 59 23.67 -0.14 3.75
N VAL A 60 23.22 1.10 3.93
CA VAL A 60 22.83 1.99 2.84
C VAL A 60 24.07 2.68 2.28
N LEU A 61 24.39 2.37 1.03
CA LEU A 61 25.58 2.87 0.35
C LEU A 61 25.22 4.11 -0.48
N SER A 62 25.88 5.21 -0.13
CA SER A 62 25.84 6.51 -0.78
C SER A 62 27.25 7.15 -0.73
N PRO A 63 27.55 8.16 -1.56
CA PRO A 63 28.83 8.87 -1.50
C PRO A 63 29.19 9.35 -0.09
N GLU A 64 28.21 9.84 0.65
CA GLU A 64 28.36 10.41 1.99
C GLU A 64 28.57 9.30 3.04
N ALA A 65 27.93 8.14 2.86
CA ALA A 65 28.15 6.98 3.73
C ALA A 65 29.59 6.45 3.64
N LEU A 66 30.24 6.58 2.49
CA LEU A 66 31.59 6.06 2.25
C LEU A 66 32.69 7.10 2.48
N GLY A 67 32.34 8.39 2.50
CA GLY A 67 33.31 9.49 2.61
C GLY A 67 33.90 9.73 4.01
N SER A 68 33.31 9.20 5.09
CA SER A 68 33.68 9.64 6.45
C SER A 68 34.86 8.90 7.09
N GLU A 69 34.99 7.57 6.96
CA GLU A 69 36.10 6.86 7.65
C GLU A 69 36.39 5.43 7.17
N TRP A 70 35.52 4.83 6.35
CA TRP A 70 35.63 3.42 5.91
C TRP A 70 36.94 3.11 5.17
N VAL A 71 37.51 4.11 4.48
CA VAL A 71 38.65 3.95 3.55
C VAL A 71 40.01 3.90 4.28
N LYS A 72 40.09 4.30 5.56
CA LYS A 72 41.36 4.30 6.31
C LYS A 72 41.68 2.92 6.90
N SER A 73 42.07 2.01 6.00
CA SER A 73 43.07 0.93 6.12
C SER A 73 43.59 0.56 7.52
N GLU A 74 43.19 -0.64 7.99
CA GLU A 74 43.90 -1.66 8.82
C GLU A 74 42.90 -2.52 9.61
N LEU A 75 41.71 -1.98 9.89
CA LEU A 75 40.61 -2.65 10.62
C LEU A 75 39.75 -3.60 9.75
N SER A 76 39.99 -3.62 8.44
CA SER A 76 39.22 -4.36 7.43
C SER A 76 39.30 -5.89 7.56
N SER A 77 40.42 -6.42 8.04
CA SER A 77 40.61 -7.87 8.25
C SER A 77 39.85 -8.40 9.47
N ALA A 78 39.79 -7.61 10.55
CA ALA A 78 39.00 -7.94 11.74
C ALA A 78 37.50 -7.89 11.44
N TRP A 79 37.09 -6.94 10.59
CA TRP A 79 35.73 -6.85 10.07
C TRP A 79 35.37 -8.10 9.25
N PHE A 80 36.19 -8.51 8.27
CA PHE A 80 35.97 -9.75 7.49
C PHE A 80 35.85 -11.01 8.37
N LYS A 81 36.72 -11.14 9.38
CA LYS A 81 36.62 -12.25 10.34
C LYS A 81 35.31 -12.21 11.12
N LYS A 82 34.87 -11.05 11.61
CA LYS A 82 33.56 -10.91 12.27
C LYS A 82 32.39 -11.19 11.33
N MET A 83 32.46 -10.73 10.06
CA MET A 83 31.45 -11.03 9.03
C MET A 83 31.36 -12.52 8.72
N ALA A 84 32.49 -13.23 8.71
CA ALA A 84 32.54 -14.66 8.45
C ALA A 84 32.17 -15.52 9.68
N CYS A 85 32.37 -15.00 10.90
CA CYS A 85 32.12 -15.73 12.15
C CYS A 85 30.71 -15.49 12.73
N ASN A 86 30.06 -14.36 12.45
CA ASN A 86 28.70 -14.12 12.93
C ASN A 86 27.65 -14.76 12.01
N SER A 87 26.61 -15.33 12.63
CA SER A 87 25.42 -15.85 11.95
C SER A 87 24.56 -14.79 11.26
N ASN A 88 24.86 -13.51 11.50
CA ASN A 88 24.00 -12.39 11.10
C ASN A 88 24.46 -11.86 9.74
N GLN A 89 23.56 -11.85 8.77
CA GLN A 89 23.91 -11.62 7.37
C GLN A 89 23.96 -10.11 7.06
N ILE A 90 25.09 -9.65 6.53
CA ILE A 90 25.25 -8.25 6.10
C ILE A 90 24.70 -8.09 4.67
N LEU A 91 23.85 -7.10 4.49
CA LEU A 91 23.13 -6.80 3.25
C LEU A 91 23.56 -5.41 2.77
N PRO A 92 24.33 -5.28 1.69
CA PRO A 92 24.61 -3.97 1.12
C PRO A 92 23.45 -3.49 0.24
N LEU A 93 23.01 -2.25 0.46
CA LEU A 93 21.92 -1.59 -0.27
C LEU A 93 22.49 -0.41 -1.04
N LEU A 94 22.68 -0.56 -2.35
CA LEU A 94 23.23 0.49 -3.19
C LEU A 94 22.16 1.52 -3.54
N TYR A 95 22.09 2.62 -2.78
CA TYR A 95 21.09 3.67 -2.97
C TYR A 95 21.54 4.72 -3.99
N ARG A 96 22.79 5.20 -3.89
CA ARG A 96 23.37 6.17 -4.83
C ARG A 96 24.69 5.67 -5.37
N ALA A 97 25.01 6.08 -6.60
CA ALA A 97 26.28 5.72 -7.23
C ALA A 97 27.46 6.22 -6.39
N CYS A 98 28.35 5.30 -6.00
CA CYS A 98 29.50 5.59 -5.16
C CYS A 98 30.62 4.56 -5.41
N GLU A 99 31.85 4.89 -5.03
CA GLU A 99 32.99 3.98 -5.18
C GLU A 99 33.00 2.93 -4.08
N LEU A 100 32.63 1.70 -4.42
CA LEU A 100 32.56 0.61 -3.45
C LEU A 100 33.95 0.25 -2.89
N PRO A 101 34.10 0.19 -1.55
CA PRO A 101 35.30 -0.32 -0.91
C PRO A 101 35.62 -1.73 -1.40
N VAL A 102 36.90 -2.07 -1.50
CA VAL A 102 37.39 -3.38 -1.99
C VAL A 102 36.67 -4.56 -1.32
N LEU A 103 36.33 -4.41 -0.04
CA LEU A 103 35.68 -5.43 0.78
C LEU A 103 34.23 -5.73 0.37
N LEU A 104 33.50 -4.74 -0.16
CA LEU A 104 32.10 -4.89 -0.56
C LEU A 104 31.95 -5.30 -2.02
N ARG A 105 32.99 -5.14 -2.84
CA ARG A 105 32.98 -5.54 -4.27
C ARG A 105 32.59 -7.01 -4.53
N PRO A 106 33.02 -8.01 -3.73
CA PRO A 106 32.60 -9.39 -3.96
C PRO A 106 31.21 -9.71 -3.41
N ILE A 107 30.57 -8.81 -2.65
CA ILE A 107 29.26 -9.04 -2.03
C ILE A 107 28.17 -8.54 -2.98
N LYS A 108 27.17 -9.40 -3.26
CA LYS A 108 25.98 -8.98 -4.01
C LYS A 108 25.20 -7.95 -3.20
N TYR A 109 24.90 -6.81 -3.81
CA TYR A 109 24.09 -5.75 -3.22
C TYR A 109 22.69 -5.71 -3.84
N ALA A 110 21.72 -5.22 -3.07
CA ALA A 110 20.41 -4.83 -3.60
C ALA A 110 20.53 -3.43 -4.23
N ASP A 111 20.20 -3.30 -5.52
CA ASP A 111 20.36 -2.05 -6.27
C ASP A 111 19.07 -1.21 -6.25
N PHE A 112 19.14 -0.03 -5.62
CA PHE A 112 18.04 0.92 -5.51
C PHE A 112 18.23 2.17 -6.38
N ARG A 113 19.30 2.26 -7.19
CA ARG A 113 19.65 3.45 -7.97
C ARG A 113 18.65 3.77 -9.07
N THR A 114 18.06 2.74 -9.68
CA THR A 114 17.24 2.87 -10.89
C THR A 114 15.80 2.42 -10.67
N ASP A 115 15.59 1.29 -10.00
CA ASP A 115 14.27 0.74 -9.71
C ASP A 115 14.19 0.32 -8.23
N TYR A 116 13.45 1.11 -7.46
CA TYR A 116 13.22 0.86 -6.04
C TYR A 116 12.53 -0.51 -5.79
N GLN A 117 11.58 -0.89 -6.65
CA GLN A 117 10.79 -2.11 -6.45
C GLN A 117 11.61 -3.36 -6.71
N ARG A 118 12.54 -3.29 -7.68
CA ARG A 118 13.52 -4.33 -7.91
C ARG A 118 14.42 -4.52 -6.68
N GLY A 119 15.02 -3.44 -6.17
CA GLY A 119 15.86 -3.49 -4.98
C GLY A 119 15.11 -4.03 -3.75
N LEU A 120 13.86 -3.61 -3.55
CA LEU A 120 13.01 -4.10 -2.46
C LEU A 120 12.70 -5.60 -2.60
N SER A 121 12.42 -6.07 -3.81
CA SER A 121 12.14 -7.49 -4.07
C SER A 121 13.38 -8.36 -3.87
N GLU A 122 14.55 -7.91 -4.36
CA GLU A 122 15.83 -8.59 -4.15
C GLU A 122 16.17 -8.69 -2.66
N LEU A 123 15.88 -7.63 -1.89
CA LEU A 123 16.07 -7.60 -0.45
C LEU A 123 15.06 -8.51 0.29
N ALA A 124 13.79 -8.52 -0.13
CA ALA A 124 12.75 -9.38 0.44
C ALA A 124 13.11 -10.88 0.32
N LEU A 125 13.67 -11.29 -0.81
CA LEU A 125 14.10 -12.67 -1.05
C LEU A 125 15.12 -13.18 -0.01
N VAL A 126 15.95 -12.29 0.54
CA VAL A 126 16.93 -12.65 1.58
C VAL A 126 16.23 -13.15 2.84
N PHE A 127 15.08 -12.57 3.18
CA PHE A 127 14.30 -12.96 4.36
C PHE A 127 13.43 -14.20 4.13
N GLY A 128 13.66 -14.93 3.02
CA GLY A 128 12.83 -16.07 2.63
C GLY A 128 11.46 -15.68 2.09
N ILE A 129 11.22 -14.39 1.86
CA ILE A 129 9.98 -13.88 1.29
C ILE A 129 10.08 -14.04 -0.23
N LYS A 130 9.44 -15.07 -0.78
CA LYS A 130 9.39 -15.25 -2.24
C LYS A 130 8.66 -14.07 -2.88
N SER A 131 8.98 -13.75 -4.14
CA SER A 131 8.32 -12.65 -4.88
C SER A 131 6.79 -12.79 -5.00
N THR A 132 6.24 -13.95 -4.63
CA THR A 132 4.82 -14.28 -4.57
C THR A 132 4.22 -14.14 -3.17
N GLU A 133 5.02 -14.13 -2.10
CA GLU A 133 4.57 -14.39 -0.71
C GLU A 133 4.38 -13.16 0.17
N ALA A 134 4.55 -11.93 -0.33
CA ALA A 134 4.19 -10.75 0.47
C ALA A 134 3.40 -9.71 -0.32
N ILE A 135 2.43 -10.20 -1.09
CA ILE A 135 1.30 -9.36 -1.49
C ILE A 135 0.51 -9.03 -0.22
N THR A 136 0.25 -7.76 -0.01
CA THR A 136 -0.55 -7.24 1.11
C THR A 136 -1.64 -6.31 0.56
N SER A 137 -2.60 -5.94 1.40
CA SER A 137 -3.61 -4.92 1.09
C SER A 137 -2.99 -3.62 0.59
N ASP A 138 -1.78 -3.30 1.05
CA ASP A 138 -1.15 -2.00 0.80
C ASP A 138 -0.27 -1.97 -0.45
N ASN A 139 0.22 -3.14 -0.89
CA ASN A 139 1.27 -3.20 -1.93
C ASN A 139 0.85 -3.98 -3.18
N TRP A 140 -0.34 -4.59 -3.22
CA TRP A 140 -0.75 -5.48 -4.31
C TRP A 140 -0.70 -4.84 -5.71
N ARG A 141 -0.87 -3.51 -5.80
CA ARG A 141 -0.73 -2.75 -7.06
C ARG A 141 0.65 -2.87 -7.70
N CYS A 142 1.70 -3.08 -6.91
CA CYS A 142 3.06 -3.32 -7.40
C CYS A 142 3.20 -4.67 -8.14
N PHE A 143 2.28 -5.60 -7.88
CA PHE A 143 2.32 -6.97 -8.41
C PHE A 143 1.44 -7.18 -9.65
N VAL A 144 0.73 -6.14 -10.11
CA VAL A 144 -0.21 -6.23 -11.26
C VAL A 144 0.41 -6.80 -12.54
N ARG A 145 1.72 -6.58 -12.74
CA ARG A 145 2.49 -7.05 -13.91
C ARG A 145 3.44 -8.19 -13.58
N VAL A 146 3.42 -8.70 -12.36
CA VAL A 146 4.28 -9.79 -11.89
C VAL A 146 3.60 -11.12 -12.25
N PRO A 147 4.21 -11.98 -13.08
CA PRO A 147 3.66 -13.30 -13.38
C PRO A 147 3.47 -14.15 -12.12
N ASN A 148 2.46 -15.03 -12.11
CA ASN A 148 2.17 -15.96 -11.00
C ASN A 148 1.97 -15.28 -9.62
N SER A 149 1.32 -14.12 -9.59
CA SER A 149 1.01 -13.39 -8.35
C SER A 149 -0.51 -13.25 -8.15
N ASP A 150 -0.95 -13.42 -6.91
CA ASP A 150 -2.38 -13.47 -6.52
C ASP A 150 -2.98 -12.08 -6.24
N TRP A 151 -2.45 -11.02 -6.85
CA TRP A 151 -2.87 -9.63 -6.59
C TRP A 151 -4.34 -9.34 -6.89
N ARG A 152 -5.00 -10.18 -7.70
CA ARG A 152 -6.41 -10.01 -8.09
C ARG A 152 -7.34 -10.13 -6.89
N ASP A 153 -7.01 -11.00 -5.93
CA ASP A 153 -7.80 -11.21 -4.72
C ASP A 153 -7.76 -9.98 -3.83
N TYR A 154 -6.60 -9.34 -3.72
CA TYR A 154 -6.43 -8.11 -2.95
C TYR A 154 -7.17 -6.93 -3.57
N ARG A 155 -7.14 -6.80 -4.91
CA ARG A 155 -7.98 -5.82 -5.63
C ARG A 155 -9.46 -6.01 -5.32
N GLU A 156 -9.93 -7.25 -5.37
CA GLU A 156 -11.33 -7.59 -5.15
C GLU A 156 -11.76 -7.35 -3.70
N SER A 157 -10.89 -7.69 -2.74
CA SER A 157 -11.07 -7.38 -1.32
C SER A 157 -11.12 -5.87 -1.06
N GLU A 158 -10.19 -5.10 -1.62
CA GLU A 158 -10.17 -3.65 -1.46
C GLU A 158 -11.40 -2.97 -2.07
N PHE A 159 -11.81 -3.40 -3.26
CA PHE A 159 -13.02 -2.86 -3.89
C PHE A 159 -14.28 -3.22 -3.09
N LYS A 160 -14.34 -4.43 -2.52
CA LYS A 160 -15.41 -4.85 -1.61
C LYS A 160 -15.46 -3.95 -0.38
N GLU A 161 -14.32 -3.67 0.24
CA GLU A 161 -14.22 -2.76 1.40
C GLU A 161 -14.78 -1.37 1.06
N LEU A 162 -14.36 -0.80 -0.06
CA LEU A 162 -14.88 0.48 -0.54
C LEU A 162 -16.41 0.45 -0.73
N VAL A 163 -16.93 -0.55 -1.44
CA VAL A 163 -18.37 -0.67 -1.71
C VAL A 163 -19.16 -0.81 -0.40
N THR A 164 -18.69 -1.62 0.54
CA THR A 164 -19.33 -1.79 1.86
C THR A 164 -19.42 -0.45 2.61
N ALA A 165 -18.31 0.30 2.66
CA ALA A 165 -18.29 1.61 3.31
C ALA A 165 -19.20 2.63 2.60
N LEU A 166 -19.19 2.66 1.27
CA LEU A 166 -20.05 3.56 0.49
C LEU A 166 -21.54 3.25 0.65
N CYS A 167 -21.94 1.97 0.69
CA CYS A 167 -23.32 1.59 0.96
C CYS A 167 -23.79 2.14 2.32
N LYS A 168 -22.96 2.05 3.35
CA LYS A 168 -23.26 2.61 4.68
C LYS A 168 -23.39 4.14 4.64
N ILE A 169 -22.42 4.84 4.06
CA ILE A 169 -22.41 6.31 3.98
C ILE A 169 -23.63 6.83 3.20
N THR A 170 -23.94 6.20 2.06
CA THR A 170 -25.07 6.62 1.21
C THR A 170 -26.42 6.31 1.85
N GLU A 171 -26.53 5.19 2.58
CA GLU A 171 -27.72 4.88 3.38
C GLU A 171 -27.93 5.90 4.49
N GLU A 172 -26.89 6.16 5.28
CA GLU A 172 -26.94 7.17 6.33
C GLU A 172 -27.36 8.51 5.73
N ARG A 173 -26.77 8.96 4.62
CA ARG A 173 -27.03 10.30 4.06
C ARG A 173 -28.17 10.38 3.03
N ASN A 174 -28.94 9.29 2.84
CA ASN A 174 -30.04 9.18 1.88
C ASN A 174 -29.67 9.48 0.41
N PHE A 175 -28.49 9.03 -0.03
CA PHE A 175 -28.08 9.03 -1.43
C PHE A 175 -28.37 7.66 -2.07
N SER A 176 -28.55 7.67 -3.39
CA SER A 176 -28.68 6.47 -4.21
C SER A 176 -27.30 5.91 -4.55
N ILE A 177 -27.21 4.59 -4.69
CA ILE A 177 -25.97 3.90 -5.06
C ILE A 177 -26.23 2.75 -6.04
N TYR A 178 -25.37 2.65 -7.04
CA TYR A 178 -25.35 1.55 -8.01
C TYR A 178 -23.99 0.85 -7.94
N THR A 179 -24.01 -0.43 -7.60
CA THR A 179 -22.85 -1.33 -7.62
C THR A 179 -23.23 -2.70 -8.21
N GLY A 180 -22.29 -3.39 -8.86
CA GLY A 180 -22.56 -4.67 -9.50
C GLY A 180 -23.44 -4.56 -10.76
N GLY A 181 -23.55 -5.64 -11.55
CA GLY A 181 -24.33 -5.66 -12.79
C GLY A 181 -23.86 -4.71 -13.90
N SER A 182 -22.75 -4.01 -13.72
CA SER A 182 -22.18 -3.11 -14.71
C SER A 182 -21.27 -3.85 -15.70
N ALA A 183 -21.34 -3.47 -16.98
CA ALA A 183 -20.33 -3.79 -17.99
C ALA A 183 -18.97 -3.13 -17.68
N ARG A 184 -18.94 -2.17 -16.75
CA ARG A 184 -17.75 -1.55 -16.19
C ARG A 184 -17.40 -2.27 -14.89
N PRO A 185 -16.39 -3.17 -14.87
CA PRO A 185 -15.99 -3.83 -13.64
C PRO A 185 -15.33 -2.82 -12.68
N PHE A 186 -15.45 -3.05 -11.37
CA PHE A 186 -14.84 -2.21 -10.32
C PHE A 186 -15.27 -0.73 -10.39
N SER A 187 -16.54 -0.46 -10.65
CA SER A 187 -17.13 0.89 -10.60
C SER A 187 -18.38 0.96 -9.74
N VAL A 188 -18.58 2.13 -9.13
CA VAL A 188 -19.72 2.50 -8.28
C VAL A 188 -20.25 3.83 -8.79
N ALA A 189 -21.56 3.97 -8.95
CA ALA A 189 -22.18 5.28 -9.16
C ALA A 189 -22.97 5.70 -7.93
N ILE A 190 -22.91 6.98 -7.59
CA ILE A 190 -23.60 7.61 -6.48
C ILE A 190 -24.39 8.79 -7.03
N SER A 191 -25.64 8.93 -6.61
CA SER A 191 -26.48 10.03 -7.06
C SER A 191 -27.45 10.53 -5.99
N SER A 192 -27.92 11.76 -6.13
CA SER A 192 -29.03 12.26 -5.34
C SER A 192 -30.35 11.64 -5.83
N PRO A 193 -31.28 11.27 -4.93
CA PRO A 193 -32.60 10.76 -5.32
C PRO A 193 -33.55 11.83 -5.89
N SER A 194 -33.20 13.12 -5.79
CA SER A 194 -34.06 14.23 -6.19
C SER A 194 -33.81 14.65 -7.63
N PHE A 195 -34.88 14.75 -8.43
CA PHE A 195 -34.83 15.25 -9.80
C PHE A 195 -34.61 16.77 -9.90
N LYS A 196 -34.89 17.54 -8.84
CA LYS A 196 -34.72 19.01 -8.85
C LYS A 196 -33.26 19.43 -8.71
N ASN A 197 -32.52 18.76 -7.84
CA ASN A 197 -31.11 19.05 -7.53
C ASN A 197 -30.31 17.77 -7.81
N ARG A 198 -30.07 17.48 -9.09
CA ARG A 198 -29.38 16.24 -9.49
C ARG A 198 -27.88 16.39 -9.29
N MET A 199 -27.33 15.45 -8.53
CA MET A 199 -25.90 15.18 -8.46
C MET A 199 -25.73 13.71 -8.82
N GLY A 200 -24.76 13.40 -9.68
CA GLY A 200 -24.41 12.05 -10.05
C GLY A 200 -22.94 11.98 -10.42
N PHE A 201 -22.23 11.01 -9.87
CA PHE A 201 -20.85 10.75 -10.24
C PHE A 201 -20.53 9.26 -10.09
N CYS A 202 -19.51 8.81 -10.80
CA CYS A 202 -19.06 7.44 -10.80
C CYS A 202 -17.58 7.36 -10.43
N ILE A 203 -17.26 6.45 -9.50
CA ILE A 203 -15.88 6.12 -9.12
C ILE A 203 -15.53 4.72 -9.61
N ARG A 204 -14.31 4.55 -10.09
CA ARG A 204 -13.83 3.30 -10.67
C ARG A 204 -12.35 3.06 -10.37
N MET A 205 -11.97 1.80 -10.13
CA MET A 205 -10.56 1.39 -10.23
C MET A 205 -10.15 1.27 -11.70
N ASP A 206 -9.21 2.09 -12.18
CA ASP A 206 -8.80 2.08 -13.59
C ASP A 206 -7.49 1.27 -13.81
N PRO A 207 -7.53 0.13 -14.53
CA PRO A 207 -6.33 -0.64 -14.87
C PRO A 207 -5.28 0.15 -15.64
N LYS A 208 -5.68 1.10 -16.50
CA LYS A 208 -4.75 1.93 -17.29
C LYS A 208 -4.02 2.97 -16.43
N LYS A 209 -4.55 3.28 -15.25
CA LYS A 209 -3.98 4.22 -14.28
C LYS A 209 -3.35 3.53 -13.07
N GLY A 210 -3.09 2.22 -13.16
CA GLY A 210 -2.49 1.43 -12.10
C GLY A 210 -3.47 1.07 -10.97
N TYR A 211 -4.74 0.86 -11.31
CA TYR A 211 -5.84 0.57 -10.38
C TYR A 211 -6.02 1.63 -9.29
N ARG A 212 -5.71 2.89 -9.60
CA ARG A 212 -6.12 4.05 -8.79
C ARG A 212 -7.61 4.31 -8.98
N TYR A 213 -8.22 4.94 -7.99
CA TYR A 213 -9.60 5.39 -8.06
C TYR A 213 -9.68 6.66 -8.90
N MET A 214 -10.48 6.59 -9.95
CA MET A 214 -10.78 7.70 -10.84
C MET A 214 -12.27 8.00 -10.79
N CYS A 215 -12.63 9.27 -10.92
CA CYS A 215 -14.01 9.75 -10.87
C CYS A 215 -14.42 10.37 -12.22
N SER A 216 -15.67 10.17 -12.59
CA SER A 216 -16.38 10.86 -13.67
C SER A 216 -17.64 11.51 -13.11
N GLU A 217 -17.93 12.74 -13.53
CA GLU A 217 -19.22 13.38 -13.25
C GLU A 217 -20.30 12.88 -14.21
N GLY A 218 -21.58 13.04 -13.84
CA GLY A 218 -22.67 13.23 -14.78
C GLY A 218 -23.59 12.05 -15.07
N ASP A 219 -23.45 10.89 -14.42
CA ASP A 219 -24.40 9.78 -14.60
C ASP A 219 -24.64 8.98 -13.32
N GLU A 220 -25.88 8.51 -13.17
CA GLU A 220 -26.36 7.67 -12.07
C GLU A 220 -26.17 6.17 -12.38
N ASN A 221 -25.84 5.83 -13.63
CA ASN A 221 -25.57 4.47 -14.10
C ASN A 221 -24.15 4.37 -14.69
N PRO A 222 -23.26 3.56 -14.08
CA PRO A 222 -21.88 3.42 -14.55
C PRO A 222 -21.76 2.85 -15.97
N ASN A 223 -22.79 2.17 -16.49
CA ASN A 223 -22.79 1.63 -17.85
C ASN A 223 -22.82 2.70 -18.94
N HIS A 224 -23.36 3.86 -18.64
CA HIS A 224 -23.51 4.96 -19.59
C HIS A 224 -22.31 5.92 -19.58
N VAL A 225 -21.41 5.76 -18.60
CA VAL A 225 -20.22 6.60 -18.44
C VAL A 225 -19.11 6.14 -19.41
N PRO A 226 -18.61 7.01 -20.31
CA PRO A 226 -17.47 6.71 -21.16
C PRO A 226 -16.21 6.45 -20.33
N LEU A 227 -15.38 5.47 -20.72
CA LEU A 227 -14.11 5.22 -19.99
C LEU A 227 -13.16 6.43 -20.00
N SER A 228 -13.26 7.28 -21.02
CA SER A 228 -12.45 8.50 -21.15
C SER A 228 -12.85 9.61 -20.17
N SER A 229 -14.05 9.58 -19.60
CA SER A 229 -14.51 10.61 -18.66
C SER A 229 -14.07 10.35 -17.22
N PHE A 230 -13.44 9.21 -16.93
CA PHE A 230 -12.77 8.94 -15.65
C PHE A 230 -11.40 9.64 -15.60
N ASP A 231 -11.43 10.97 -15.58
CA ASP A 231 -10.24 11.82 -15.67
C ASP A 231 -9.83 12.45 -14.33
N ARG A 232 -10.72 12.52 -13.35
CA ARG A 232 -10.43 13.08 -12.02
C ARG A 232 -9.86 12.02 -11.08
N TYR A 233 -8.74 12.32 -10.44
CA TYR A 233 -8.18 11.45 -9.41
C TYR A 233 -9.03 11.51 -8.14
N ALA A 234 -9.40 10.33 -7.62
CA ALA A 234 -10.19 10.18 -6.40
C ALA A 234 -9.42 9.51 -5.26
N GLY A 235 -8.26 8.89 -5.51
CA GLY A 235 -7.45 8.28 -4.46
C GLY A 235 -6.66 7.05 -4.93
N SER A 236 -5.69 6.64 -4.13
CA SER A 236 -4.91 5.40 -4.31
C SER A 236 -5.22 4.36 -3.23
N THR A 237 -5.97 4.75 -2.20
CA THR A 237 -6.42 3.89 -1.09
C THR A 237 -7.95 4.00 -0.91
N VAL A 238 -8.55 3.08 -0.16
CA VAL A 238 -9.98 3.15 0.19
C VAL A 238 -10.29 4.43 0.95
N ASN A 239 -9.49 4.80 1.95
CA ASN A 239 -9.71 6.01 2.74
C ASN A 239 -9.67 7.27 1.90
N GLU A 240 -8.68 7.43 1.01
CA GLU A 240 -8.61 8.59 0.10
C GLU A 240 -9.86 8.67 -0.79
N ALA A 241 -10.31 7.53 -1.33
CA ALA A 241 -11.51 7.47 -2.15
C ALA A 241 -12.78 7.81 -1.35
N LEU A 242 -12.89 7.34 -0.10
CA LEU A 242 -14.00 7.67 0.80
C LEU A 242 -13.99 9.16 1.15
N GLU A 243 -12.85 9.75 1.48
CA GLU A 243 -12.71 11.18 1.74
C GLU A 243 -13.15 12.01 0.53
N PHE A 244 -12.72 11.62 -0.67
CA PHE A 244 -13.16 12.23 -1.91
C PHE A 244 -14.69 12.18 -2.08
N VAL A 245 -15.30 11.02 -1.85
CA VAL A 245 -16.76 10.86 -1.91
C VAL A 245 -17.46 11.74 -0.88
N CYS A 246 -17.06 11.63 0.39
CA CYS A 246 -17.65 12.40 1.48
C CYS A 246 -17.59 13.90 1.20
N SER A 247 -16.46 14.41 0.70
CA SER A 247 -16.33 15.81 0.31
C SER A 247 -17.36 16.24 -0.74
N ARG A 248 -17.70 15.36 -1.70
CA ARG A 248 -18.76 15.64 -2.69
C ARG A 248 -20.15 15.64 -2.07
N LEU A 249 -20.43 14.66 -1.21
CA LEU A 249 -21.72 14.60 -0.50
C LEU A 249 -21.90 15.83 0.40
N ASP A 250 -20.87 16.21 1.16
CA ASP A 250 -20.86 17.40 2.02
C ASP A 250 -21.11 18.68 1.22
N SER A 251 -20.47 18.80 0.05
CA SER A 251 -20.66 19.97 -0.83
C SER A 251 -22.10 20.08 -1.31
N TYR A 252 -22.71 18.96 -1.70
CA TYR A 252 -24.12 18.91 -2.07
C TYR A 252 -25.04 19.25 -0.88
N GLU A 253 -24.81 18.63 0.28
CA GLU A 253 -25.64 18.85 1.48
C GLU A 253 -25.55 20.29 1.99
N LYS A 254 -24.39 20.93 1.84
CA LYS A 254 -24.21 22.34 2.18
C LYS A 254 -25.01 23.27 1.27
N GLU A 255 -25.16 22.92 -0.01
CA GLU A 255 -25.85 23.74 -1.00
C GLU A 255 -27.37 23.49 -1.01
N PHE A 256 -27.79 22.23 -0.90
CA PHE A 256 -29.18 21.82 -1.11
C PHE A 256 -29.84 21.17 0.10
N GLY A 257 -29.10 20.98 1.20
CA GLY A 257 -29.54 20.17 2.33
C GLY A 257 -29.48 18.68 2.03
N ARG A 258 -29.85 17.88 3.04
CA ARG A 258 -29.89 16.42 2.91
C ARG A 258 -30.91 16.01 1.86
N PRO A 259 -30.57 15.08 0.94
CA PRO A 259 -31.51 14.66 -0.08
C PRO A 259 -32.78 14.05 0.50
N VAL A 260 -33.93 14.41 -0.10
CA VAL A 260 -35.25 13.88 0.26
C VAL A 260 -35.80 13.10 -0.93
N GLY A 261 -36.44 11.96 -0.66
CA GLY A 261 -37.02 11.10 -1.69
C GLY A 261 -36.63 9.64 -1.52
N LYS A 262 -37.20 8.78 -2.36
CA LYS A 262 -36.91 7.35 -2.37
C LYS A 262 -35.55 7.11 -3.03
N ARG A 263 -34.57 6.65 -2.25
CA ARG A 263 -33.26 6.24 -2.77
C ARG A 263 -33.36 5.00 -3.66
N PHE A 264 -32.49 4.93 -4.65
CA PHE A 264 -32.29 3.76 -5.50
C PHE A 264 -31.02 3.02 -5.06
N VAL A 265 -31.14 1.70 -4.87
CA VAL A 265 -30.02 0.84 -4.48
C VAL A 265 -29.98 -0.35 -5.41
N GLN A 266 -28.86 -0.53 -6.10
CA GLN A 266 -28.61 -1.71 -6.92
C GLN A 266 -27.27 -2.34 -6.53
N THR A 267 -27.27 -3.64 -6.23
CA THR A 267 -26.11 -4.41 -5.76
C THR A 267 -26.08 -5.81 -6.40
N THR A 268 -25.87 -5.91 -7.73
CA THR A 268 -25.96 -7.20 -8.45
C THR A 268 -24.59 -7.81 -8.78
N ARG A 269 -23.82 -8.28 -7.80
CA ARG A 269 -22.77 -9.32 -7.94
C ARG A 269 -21.98 -9.47 -6.63
N MET A 270 -22.40 -10.42 -5.80
CA MET A 270 -21.53 -11.09 -4.83
C MET A 270 -21.58 -12.63 -4.96
N ASP A 271 -22.53 -13.19 -5.71
CA ASP A 271 -22.73 -14.66 -5.78
C ASP A 271 -21.69 -15.41 -6.63
N ARG A 272 -20.91 -14.75 -7.49
CA ARG A 272 -19.83 -15.40 -8.28
C ARG A 272 -18.43 -15.24 -7.69
N LEU A 273 -18.28 -14.41 -6.66
CA LEU A 273 -17.00 -14.20 -5.94
C LEU A 273 -16.98 -14.95 -4.60
N MET A 274 -18.15 -15.32 -4.08
CA MET A 274 -18.34 -16.15 -2.89
C MET A 274 -18.26 -17.64 -3.27
N GLY A 275 -17.07 -18.09 -3.68
CA GLY A 275 -16.84 -19.47 -4.09
C GLY A 275 -17.05 -20.53 -3.00
N ASP A 276 -17.07 -20.19 -1.70
CA ASP A 276 -17.32 -21.16 -0.61
C ASP A 276 -17.48 -20.47 0.79
N TRP A 277 -18.38 -19.49 0.95
CA TRP A 277 -18.76 -19.05 2.32
C TRP A 277 -20.17 -18.44 2.37
N PRO A 278 -21.08 -18.90 3.26
CA PRO A 278 -22.46 -19.11 2.86
C PRO A 278 -23.35 -17.88 3.01
N VAL A 279 -24.25 -17.74 2.03
CA VAL A 279 -25.46 -16.90 1.97
C VAL A 279 -26.33 -16.99 3.26
N GLU A 280 -26.15 -18.04 4.07
CA GLU A 280 -26.69 -18.20 5.42
C GLU A 280 -26.27 -17.06 6.37
N LEU A 281 -25.02 -16.60 6.29
CA LEU A 281 -24.48 -15.57 7.20
C LEU A 281 -25.01 -14.18 6.83
N THR A 282 -25.30 -13.92 5.56
CA THR A 282 -25.90 -12.65 5.13
C THR A 282 -27.37 -12.56 5.55
N ARG A 283 -28.13 -13.66 5.51
CA ARG A 283 -29.48 -13.71 6.09
C ARG A 283 -29.45 -13.66 7.62
N THR A 284 -28.46 -14.28 8.24
CA THR A 284 -28.28 -14.26 9.71
C THR A 284 -27.83 -12.89 10.20
N MET A 285 -26.93 -12.21 9.47
CA MET A 285 -26.50 -10.84 9.77
C MET A 285 -27.63 -9.85 9.52
N LEU A 286 -28.36 -9.93 8.40
CA LEU A 286 -29.54 -9.10 8.16
C LEU A 286 -30.64 -9.30 9.22
N ARG A 287 -30.76 -10.50 9.81
CA ARG A 287 -31.65 -10.76 10.96
C ARG A 287 -31.06 -10.32 12.32
N GLN A 288 -29.74 -10.23 12.44
CA GLN A 288 -29.05 -9.76 13.65
C GLN A 288 -28.76 -8.26 13.64
N VAL A 289 -29.12 -7.52 12.57
CA VAL A 289 -29.16 -6.04 12.58
C VAL A 289 -30.59 -5.51 12.82
N ASP A 290 -31.57 -6.41 13.02
CA ASP A 290 -32.85 -6.08 13.66
C ASP A 290 -32.63 -5.94 15.19
N TRP A 291 -31.94 -4.88 15.59
CA TRP A 291 -31.83 -4.45 17.00
C TRP A 291 -32.63 -3.17 17.22
N ASN A 292 -33.93 -3.22 16.96
CA ASN A 292 -34.98 -2.48 17.69
C ASN A 292 -36.36 -2.74 17.05
N GLN A 293 -36.97 -3.85 17.42
CA GLN A 293 -38.42 -3.86 17.64
C GLN A 293 -38.65 -4.43 19.03
N ASP A 294 -38.86 -3.52 19.99
CA ASP A 294 -39.87 -3.66 21.04
C ASP A 294 -40.02 -2.31 21.77
N VAL A 295 -41.02 -1.53 21.34
CA VAL A 295 -41.85 -0.74 22.25
C VAL A 295 -43.29 -1.10 21.92
N LEU A 296 -43.91 -1.90 22.80
CA LEU A 296 -45.25 -1.63 23.29
C LEU A 296 -45.11 -1.04 24.69
#